data_AF-A0A0Q7FCN5-F1
#
_entry.id   AF-A0A0Q7FCN5-F1
#
_cell.length_a   1.000
_cell.length_b   1.000
_cell.length_c   1.000
_cell.angle_alpha   90.00
_cell.angle_beta   90.00
_cell.angle_gamma   90.00
#
_symmetry.space_group_name_H-M   'P 1'
#
loop_
_entity.id
_entity.type
_entity.pdbx_description
1 polymer ?
#
loop_
_entity_poly.entity_id
_entity_poly.type
_entity_poly.pdbx_seq_one_letter_code
_entity_poly.pdbx_strand_id
1 'polypeptide(L)'
;MTTAPATSASFDFGRVVSNTFRVVGANFRELAILAVLLAGLPAALLGWGQVMLTAPVEGGPASIGPGLLLLFVGYIFSLIGSVLLQATTVRATVATLNGDQTSAFSELGRSMSSILPLIGLAIVIGLSVALGFLFLIVPGVILAVVWIVATPAYVIERPGVFGSLGRSRKLTSGHRWPIFGLLVVYIVAYMVISMVVGGLIGAAAVIGGGIGGIMIASTASNAILGAISGVLLSAGVASIYYELRVIKEGVGAAQLAAVFD
;
A
#
# COMPACT_ATOMS: atom_id res chain seq x y z
N MET A 1 -24.39 -42.68 3.51
CA MET A 1 -23.27 -41.70 3.63
C MET A 1 -23.41 -40.68 2.51
N THR A 2 -24.10 -39.57 2.77
CA THR A 2 -24.22 -38.45 1.83
C THR A 2 -23.08 -37.48 2.09
N THR A 3 -22.08 -37.48 1.23
CA THR A 3 -21.04 -36.44 1.21
C THR A 3 -21.70 -35.12 0.84
N ALA A 4 -21.78 -34.19 1.80
CA ALA A 4 -22.13 -32.80 1.51
C ALA A 4 -21.15 -32.24 0.47
N PRO A 5 -21.60 -31.50 -0.55
CA PRO A 5 -20.68 -30.87 -1.49
C PRO A 5 -19.84 -29.86 -0.71
N ALA A 6 -18.51 -29.97 -0.80
CA ALA A 6 -17.61 -28.93 -0.35
C ALA A 6 -17.94 -27.68 -1.17
N THR A 7 -18.69 -26.74 -0.59
CA THR A 7 -18.85 -25.39 -1.14
C THR A 7 -17.44 -24.84 -1.32
N SER A 8 -17.00 -24.71 -2.57
CA SER A 8 -15.78 -23.99 -2.91
C SER A 8 -15.92 -22.61 -2.26
N ALA A 9 -15.15 -22.35 -1.20
CA ALA A 9 -15.21 -21.07 -0.50
C ALA A 9 -14.91 -19.97 -1.51
N SER A 10 -15.93 -19.23 -1.93
CA SER A 10 -15.81 -18.15 -2.90
C SER A 10 -15.14 -16.95 -2.24
N PHE A 11 -14.26 -16.28 -2.97
CA PHE A 11 -13.63 -15.04 -2.51
C PHE A 11 -14.67 -14.01 -2.08
N ASP A 12 -14.63 -13.62 -0.80
CA ASP A 12 -15.59 -12.69 -0.20
C ASP A 12 -15.01 -11.27 -0.12
N PHE A 13 -15.51 -10.39 -0.99
CA PHE A 13 -15.12 -8.98 -1.03
C PHE A 13 -15.40 -8.25 0.28
N GLY A 14 -16.58 -8.50 0.87
CA GLY A 14 -17.03 -7.81 2.08
C GLY A 14 -16.11 -8.14 3.26
N ARG A 15 -15.67 -9.40 3.34
CA ARG A 15 -14.71 -9.85 4.33
C ARG A 15 -13.35 -9.19 4.17
N VAL A 16 -12.83 -9.06 2.94
CA VAL A 16 -11.53 -8.40 2.69
C VAL A 16 -11.59 -6.92 3.09
N VAL A 17 -12.66 -6.22 2.71
CA VAL A 17 -12.85 -4.81 3.04
C VAL A 17 -13.02 -4.63 4.56
N SER A 18 -13.86 -5.45 5.19
CA SER A 18 -14.07 -5.44 6.65
C SER A 18 -12.77 -5.72 7.42
N ASN A 19 -11.98 -6.71 6.98
CA ASN A 19 -10.67 -7.01 7.55
C ASN A 19 -9.70 -5.83 7.42
N THR A 20 -9.70 -5.14 6.28
CA THR A 20 -8.88 -3.96 6.06
C THR A 20 -9.22 -2.86 7.07
N PHE A 21 -10.50 -2.50 7.19
CA PHE A 21 -10.95 -1.48 8.15
C PHE A 21 -10.76 -1.91 9.61
N ARG A 22 -10.97 -3.20 9.93
CA ARG A 22 -10.73 -3.75 11.27
C ARG A 22 -9.27 -3.58 11.69
N VAL A 23 -8.33 -3.87 10.80
CA VAL A 23 -6.89 -3.74 11.06
C VAL A 23 -6.49 -2.27 11.22
N VAL A 24 -6.97 -1.42 10.30
CA VAL A 24 -6.71 0.03 10.36
C VAL A 24 -7.27 0.61 11.65
N GLY A 25 -8.46 0.19 12.09
CA GLY A 25 -9.07 0.61 13.35
C GLY A 25 -8.30 0.10 14.58
N ALA A 26 -7.89 -1.17 14.59
CA ALA A 26 -7.19 -1.79 15.72
C ALA A 26 -5.83 -1.14 16.00
N ASN A 27 -5.10 -0.75 14.95
CA ASN A 27 -3.77 -0.14 15.06
C ASN A 27 -3.74 1.33 14.62
N PHE A 28 -4.88 2.03 14.65
CA PHE A 28 -5.06 3.34 14.01
C PHE A 28 -3.98 4.34 14.42
N ARG A 29 -3.73 4.48 15.72
CA ARG A 29 -2.75 5.45 16.24
C ARG A 29 -1.34 5.17 15.71
N GLU A 30 -0.92 3.92 15.75
CA GLU A 30 0.45 3.53 15.37
C GLU A 30 0.64 3.59 13.85
N LEU A 31 -0.34 3.09 13.10
CA LEU A 31 -0.35 3.16 11.64
C LEU A 31 -0.43 4.62 11.17
N ALA A 32 -1.20 5.48 11.83
CA ALA A 32 -1.25 6.91 11.49
C ALA A 32 0.10 7.60 11.73
N ILE A 33 0.75 7.35 12.88
CA ILE A 33 2.07 7.91 13.16
C ILE A 33 3.10 7.40 12.14
N LEU A 34 3.12 6.10 11.87
CA LEU A 34 4.02 5.52 10.88
C LEU A 34 3.75 6.04 9.47
N ALA A 35 2.48 6.22 9.09
CA ALA A 35 2.11 6.78 7.80
C ALA A 35 2.56 8.23 7.65
N VAL A 36 2.38 9.05 8.68
CA VAL A 36 2.87 10.44 8.67
C VAL A 36 4.39 10.48 8.61
N LEU A 37 5.09 9.67 9.41
CA LEU A 37 6.55 9.68 9.46
C LEU A 37 7.20 9.09 8.21
N LEU A 38 6.69 7.97 7.70
CA LEU A 38 7.31 7.20 6.62
C LEU A 38 6.77 7.55 5.22
N ALA A 39 5.56 8.11 5.11
CA ALA A 39 5.00 8.51 3.82
C ALA A 39 4.71 10.02 3.77
N GLY A 40 4.13 10.59 4.83
CA GLY A 40 3.78 12.01 4.89
C GLY A 40 4.98 12.94 4.85
N LEU A 41 5.99 12.74 5.70
CA LEU A 41 7.20 13.58 5.74
C LEU A 41 8.00 13.52 4.44
N PRO A 42 8.29 12.35 3.83
CA PRO A 42 8.96 12.31 2.54
C PRO A 42 8.14 12.97 1.42
N ALA A 43 6.82 12.79 1.41
CA ALA A 43 5.94 13.47 0.46
C ALA A 43 5.96 15.00 0.63
N ALA A 44 6.04 15.49 1.88
CA ALA A 44 6.20 16.92 2.15
C ALA A 44 7.56 17.45 1.65
N LEU A 45 8.65 16.71 1.85
CA LEU A 45 9.97 17.06 1.31
C LEU A 45 9.96 17.12 -0.22
N LEU A 46 9.31 16.16 -0.87
CA LEU A 46 9.14 16.15 -2.32
C LEU A 46 8.33 17.35 -2.80
N GLY A 47 7.19 17.65 -2.15
CA GLY A 47 6.38 18.82 -2.48
C GLY A 47 7.17 20.11 -2.33
N TRP A 48 7.94 20.25 -1.24
CA TRP A 48 8.78 21.42 -1.03
C TRP A 48 9.89 21.55 -2.09
N GLY A 49 10.53 20.44 -2.46
CA GLY A 49 11.48 20.40 -3.57
C GLY A 49 10.86 20.85 -4.89
N GLN A 50 9.61 20.45 -5.18
CA GLN A 50 8.88 20.91 -6.37
C GLN A 50 8.57 22.41 -6.32
N VAL A 51 8.15 22.93 -5.17
CA VAL A 51 7.91 24.37 -4.99
C VAL A 51 9.19 25.16 -5.27
N MET A 52 10.34 24.71 -4.78
CA MET A 52 11.64 25.39 -5.01
C MET A 52 12.05 25.43 -6.49
N LEU A 53 11.60 24.47 -7.30
CA LEU A 53 11.87 24.40 -8.74
C LEU A 53 10.90 25.23 -9.60
N THR A 54 9.71 25.52 -9.07
CA THR A 54 8.59 26.08 -9.86
C THR A 54 8.18 27.47 -9.41
N ALA A 55 8.33 27.78 -8.12
CA ALA A 55 8.03 29.09 -7.57
C ALA A 55 9.26 30.02 -7.69
N PRO A 56 9.07 31.27 -8.15
CA PRO A 56 10.09 32.31 -8.01
C PRO A 56 10.43 32.48 -6.53
N VAL A 57 11.73 32.48 -6.21
CA VAL A 57 12.18 32.80 -4.85
C VAL A 57 12.20 34.32 -4.72
N GLU A 58 11.83 34.88 -3.57
CA GLU A 58 11.85 36.33 -3.38
C GLU A 58 13.22 36.91 -3.76
N GLY A 59 13.26 37.71 -4.84
CA GLY A 59 14.48 38.35 -5.35
C GLY A 59 15.29 37.56 -6.39
N GLY A 60 14.82 36.42 -6.92
CA GLY A 60 15.56 35.66 -7.94
C GLY A 60 14.79 34.55 -8.67
N PRO A 61 15.39 33.94 -9.71
CA PRO A 61 14.80 32.79 -10.39
C PRO A 61 14.70 31.56 -9.46
N ALA A 62 13.93 30.56 -9.87
CA ALA A 62 13.78 29.31 -9.14
C ALA A 62 15.14 28.69 -8.75
N SER A 63 15.20 28.09 -7.55
CA SER A 63 16.44 27.53 -7.00
C SER A 63 16.65 26.09 -7.46
N ILE A 64 17.16 25.93 -8.68
CA ILE A 64 17.30 24.64 -9.35
C ILE A 64 18.13 23.63 -8.51
N GLY A 65 19.31 24.04 -8.03
CA GLY A 65 20.21 23.15 -7.28
C GLY A 65 19.58 22.60 -5.99
N PRO A 66 19.16 23.45 -5.04
CA PRO A 66 18.49 23.02 -3.81
C PRO A 66 17.19 22.25 -4.05
N GLY A 67 16.39 22.65 -5.05
CA GLY A 67 15.15 21.96 -5.42
C GLY A 67 15.41 20.52 -5.89
N LEU A 68 16.38 20.32 -6.78
CA LEU A 68 16.78 18.99 -7.26
C LEU A 68 17.32 18.11 -6.13
N LEU A 69 18.13 18.67 -5.22
CA LEU A 69 18.64 17.94 -4.06
C LEU A 69 17.50 17.48 -3.14
N LEU A 70 16.55 18.35 -2.83
CA LEU A 70 15.37 18.01 -2.01
C LEU A 70 14.50 16.95 -2.68
N LEU A 71 14.32 17.01 -3.99
CA LEU A 71 13.61 15.96 -4.73
C LEU A 71 14.33 14.62 -4.65
N PHE A 72 15.64 14.61 -4.89
CA PHE A 72 16.42 13.38 -4.84
C PHE A 72 16.36 12.74 -3.44
N VAL A 73 16.64 13.54 -2.41
CA VAL A 73 16.59 13.10 -1.01
C VAL A 73 15.18 12.64 -0.63
N GLY A 74 14.17 13.45 -0.93
CA GLY A 74 12.75 13.14 -0.68
C GLY A 74 12.32 11.85 -1.36
N TYR A 75 12.81 11.57 -2.57
CA TYR A 75 12.48 10.35 -3.30
C TYR A 75 13.08 9.11 -2.64
N ILE A 76 14.35 9.18 -2.22
CA ILE A 76 15.01 8.09 -1.49
C ILE A 76 14.28 7.80 -0.17
N PHE A 77 13.96 8.83 0.62
CA PHE A 77 13.22 8.67 1.87
C PHE A 77 11.80 8.14 1.63
N SER A 78 11.12 8.59 0.57
CA SER A 78 9.78 8.12 0.20
C SER A 78 9.81 6.65 -0.23
N LEU A 79 10.84 6.23 -0.95
CA LEU A 79 11.01 4.84 -1.37
C LEU A 79 11.25 3.94 -0.15
N ILE A 80 12.17 4.30 0.74
CA ILE A 80 12.44 3.52 1.96
C ILE A 80 11.21 3.50 2.87
N GLY A 81 10.60 4.65 3.09
CA GLY A 81 9.45 4.80 3.97
C GLY A 81 8.21 4.05 3.46
N SER A 82 7.93 4.09 2.16
CA SER A 82 6.83 3.31 1.57
C SER A 82 7.04 1.80 1.72
N VAL A 83 8.26 1.30 1.52
CA VAL A 83 8.61 -0.12 1.71
C VAL A 83 8.44 -0.53 3.17
N LEU A 84 8.93 0.29 4.11
CA LEU A 84 8.79 0.03 5.54
C LEU A 84 7.34 0.06 6.00
N LEU A 85 6.57 1.05 5.55
CA LEU A 85 5.15 1.18 5.88
C LEU A 85 4.37 -0.02 5.33
N GLN A 86 4.65 -0.43 4.10
CA GLN A 86 4.01 -1.59 3.49
C GLN A 86 4.34 -2.89 4.25
N ALA A 87 5.62 -3.15 4.53
CA ALA A 87 6.04 -4.34 5.27
C ALA A 87 5.49 -4.38 6.70
N THR A 88 5.50 -3.25 7.40
CA THR A 88 4.99 -3.13 8.76
C THR A 88 3.48 -3.34 8.81
N THR A 89 2.74 -2.69 7.90
CA THR A 89 1.28 -2.83 7.83
C THR A 89 0.88 -4.25 7.46
N VAL A 90 1.61 -4.92 6.56
CA VAL A 90 1.38 -6.33 6.24
C VAL A 90 1.57 -7.22 7.47
N ARG A 91 2.67 -7.05 8.22
CA ARG A 91 2.94 -7.83 9.45
C ARG A 91 1.85 -7.60 10.49
N ALA A 92 1.53 -6.34 10.77
CA ALA A 92 0.48 -5.96 11.71
C ALA A 92 -0.90 -6.48 11.27
N THR A 93 -1.20 -6.46 9.97
CA THR A 93 -2.44 -7.01 9.41
C THR A 93 -2.53 -8.50 9.69
N VAL A 94 -1.52 -9.28 9.29
CA VAL A 94 -1.55 -10.74 9.45
C VAL A 94 -1.61 -11.13 10.93
N ALA A 95 -0.85 -10.46 11.80
CA ALA A 95 -0.91 -10.66 13.24
C ALA A 95 -2.31 -10.37 13.81
N THR A 96 -2.89 -9.20 13.48
CA THR A 96 -4.24 -8.81 13.92
C THR A 96 -5.30 -9.80 13.42
N LEU A 97 -5.20 -10.27 12.18
CA LEU A 97 -6.13 -11.23 11.60
C LEU A 97 -5.97 -12.64 12.22
N ASN A 98 -4.79 -12.99 12.71
CA ASN A 98 -4.53 -14.20 13.47
C ASN A 98 -4.96 -14.11 14.95
N GLY A 99 -5.35 -12.92 15.43
CA GLY A 99 -5.72 -12.67 16.82
C GLY A 99 -4.54 -12.25 17.72
N ASP A 100 -3.36 -12.05 17.15
CA ASP A 100 -2.19 -11.59 17.89
C ASP A 100 -2.29 -10.06 18.16
N GLN A 101 -2.00 -9.66 19.40
CA GLN A 101 -1.91 -8.25 19.78
C GLN A 101 -0.48 -7.74 19.61
N THR A 102 -0.03 -7.57 18.36
CA THR A 102 1.29 -7.00 18.07
C THR A 102 1.19 -5.52 17.70
N SER A 103 1.98 -4.68 18.38
CA SER A 103 2.15 -3.27 18.01
C SER A 103 2.85 -3.14 16.65
N ALA A 104 2.34 -2.31 15.77
CA ALA A 104 2.95 -1.95 14.49
C ALA A 104 4.36 -1.35 14.68
N PHE A 105 4.61 -0.62 15.78
CA PHE A 105 5.97 -0.13 16.07
C PHE A 105 6.97 -1.27 16.33
N SER A 106 6.52 -2.35 16.97
CA SER A 106 7.38 -3.53 17.21
C SER A 106 7.72 -4.27 15.91
N GLU A 107 6.82 -4.22 14.92
CA GLU A 107 7.03 -4.81 13.59
C GLU A 107 7.91 -3.95 12.67
N LEU A 108 8.05 -2.64 12.96
CA LEU A 108 8.89 -1.74 12.16
C LEU A 108 10.36 -2.19 12.16
N GLY A 109 10.91 -2.54 13.33
CA GLY A 109 12.29 -3.00 13.45
C GLY A 109 12.54 -4.28 12.64
N ARG A 110 11.58 -5.22 12.63
CA ARG A 110 11.65 -6.44 11.81
C ARG A 110 11.57 -6.14 10.32
N SER A 111 10.86 -5.08 9.94
CA SER A 111 10.67 -4.66 8.55
C SER A 111 11.90 -4.01 7.93
N MET A 112 12.84 -3.48 8.71
CA MET A 112 14.10 -2.92 8.20
C MET A 112 14.93 -3.94 7.40
N SER A 113 14.94 -5.20 7.84
CA SER A 113 15.63 -6.30 7.12
C SER A 113 15.03 -6.61 5.75
N SER A 114 13.78 -6.15 5.49
CA SER A 114 13.05 -6.42 4.26
C SER A 114 13.23 -5.34 3.20
N ILE A 115 13.92 -4.22 3.50
CA ILE A 115 14.05 -3.07 2.58
C ILE A 115 14.67 -3.49 1.24
N LEU A 116 15.92 -3.97 1.26
CA LEU A 116 16.65 -4.32 0.03
C LEU A 116 15.90 -5.37 -0.82
N PRO A 117 15.42 -6.49 -0.24
CA PRO A 117 14.70 -7.48 -1.01
C PRO A 117 13.35 -6.98 -1.55
N LEU A 118 12.62 -6.15 -0.81
CA LEU A 118 11.36 -5.56 -1.28
C LEU A 118 11.58 -4.55 -2.39
N ILE A 119 12.70 -3.80 -2.36
CA ILE A 119 13.10 -2.95 -3.49
C ILE A 119 13.37 -3.81 -4.72
N GLY A 120 14.13 -4.90 -4.58
CA GLY A 120 14.37 -5.86 -5.67
C GLY A 120 13.06 -6.45 -6.22
N LEU A 121 12.13 -6.83 -5.33
CA LEU A 121 10.80 -7.31 -5.71
C LEU A 121 10.00 -6.24 -6.46
N ALA A 122 9.98 -5.00 -5.96
CA ALA A 122 9.28 -3.88 -6.58
C ALA A 122 9.83 -3.57 -7.98
N ILE A 123 11.16 -3.65 -8.18
CA ILE A 123 11.79 -3.47 -9.49
C ILE A 123 11.36 -4.57 -10.46
N VAL A 124 11.40 -5.84 -10.04
CA VAL A 124 11.00 -6.96 -10.92
C VAL A 124 9.53 -6.87 -11.29
N ILE A 125 8.65 -6.59 -10.32
CA ILE A 125 7.21 -6.40 -10.58
C ILE A 125 7.00 -5.20 -11.49
N GLY A 126 7.60 -4.06 -11.18
CA GLY A 126 7.45 -2.81 -11.92
C GLY A 126 7.88 -2.95 -13.37
N LEU A 127 9.07 -3.50 -13.63
CA LEU A 127 9.56 -3.75 -14.99
C LEU A 127 8.68 -4.73 -15.75
N SER A 128 8.24 -5.80 -15.10
CA SER A 128 7.40 -6.81 -15.75
C SER A 128 6.01 -6.28 -16.08
N VAL A 129 5.40 -5.50 -15.18
CA VAL A 129 4.10 -4.86 -15.40
C VAL A 129 4.22 -3.77 -16.47
N ALA A 130 5.27 -2.95 -16.44
CA ALA A 130 5.55 -1.94 -17.46
C ALA A 130 5.74 -2.56 -18.83
N LEU A 131 6.49 -3.66 -18.92
CA LEU A 131 6.65 -4.42 -20.15
C LEU A 131 5.31 -5.01 -20.62
N GLY A 132 4.48 -5.51 -19.69
CA GLY A 132 3.11 -5.93 -19.98
C GLY A 132 2.31 -4.82 -20.64
N PHE A 133 2.27 -3.63 -20.03
CA PHE A 133 1.57 -2.46 -20.58
C PHE A 133 2.16 -1.97 -21.91
N LEU A 134 3.47 -2.10 -22.12
CA LEU A 134 4.13 -1.75 -23.37
C LEU A 134 3.65 -2.60 -24.54
N PHE A 135 3.41 -3.90 -24.30
CA PHE A 135 2.86 -4.78 -25.32
C PHE A 135 1.35 -4.57 -25.50
N LEU A 136 0.55 -4.54 -24.41
CA LEU A 136 -0.90 -4.30 -24.43
C LEU A 136 -1.42 -3.95 -23.01
N ILE A 137 -2.56 -3.26 -22.90
CA ILE A 137 -3.17 -2.93 -21.58
C ILE A 137 -3.54 -4.20 -20.79
N VAL A 138 -4.15 -5.19 -21.45
CA VAL A 138 -4.64 -6.42 -20.83
C VAL A 138 -3.54 -7.24 -20.11
N PRO A 139 -2.39 -7.57 -20.73
CA PRO A 139 -1.32 -8.29 -20.04
C PRO A 139 -0.71 -7.49 -18.87
N GLY A 140 -0.60 -6.17 -18.96
CA GLY A 140 -0.17 -5.33 -17.84
C GLY A 140 -1.07 -5.48 -16.61
N VAL A 141 -2.39 -5.41 -16.83
CA VAL A 141 -3.39 -5.61 -15.77
C VAL A 141 -3.35 -7.03 -15.20
N ILE A 142 -3.22 -8.05 -16.05
CA ILE A 142 -3.15 -9.44 -15.59
C ILE A 142 -1.93 -9.65 -14.69
N LEU A 143 -0.76 -9.11 -15.06
CA LEU A 143 0.45 -9.21 -14.24
C LEU A 143 0.29 -8.49 -12.89
N ALA A 144 -0.30 -7.31 -12.88
CA ALA A 144 -0.58 -6.57 -11.66
C ALA A 144 -1.49 -7.37 -10.70
N VAL A 145 -2.56 -7.98 -11.22
CA VAL A 145 -3.48 -8.83 -10.44
C VAL A 145 -2.78 -10.10 -9.94
N VAL A 146 -1.96 -10.73 -10.79
CA VAL A 146 -1.25 -11.97 -10.45
C VAL A 146 -0.24 -11.76 -9.33
N TRP A 147 0.40 -10.60 -9.27
CA TRP A 147 1.45 -10.28 -8.29
C TRP A 147 1.00 -9.35 -7.16
N ILE A 148 -0.29 -9.02 -7.06
CA ILE A 148 -0.81 -8.13 -6.02
C ILE A 148 -0.40 -8.55 -4.59
N VAL A 149 -0.36 -9.86 -4.31
CA VAL A 149 0.03 -10.41 -3.00
C VAL A 149 1.50 -10.85 -2.92
N ALA A 150 2.36 -10.38 -3.82
CA ALA A 150 3.79 -10.75 -3.81
C ALA A 150 4.53 -10.15 -2.61
N THR A 151 4.25 -8.89 -2.26
CA THR A 151 4.81 -8.27 -1.05
C THR A 151 4.42 -9.03 0.21
N PRO A 152 3.13 -9.32 0.51
CA PRO A 152 2.82 -10.07 1.72
C PRO A 152 3.36 -11.49 1.73
N ALA A 153 3.42 -12.16 0.58
CA ALA A 153 4.12 -13.44 0.47
C ALA A 153 5.61 -13.32 0.86
N TYR A 154 6.30 -12.27 0.42
CA TYR A 154 7.69 -12.03 0.82
C TYR A 154 7.84 -11.75 2.32
N VAL A 155 7.01 -10.84 2.85
CA VAL A 155 7.15 -10.33 4.22
C VAL A 155 6.87 -11.43 5.25
N ILE A 156 5.88 -12.29 4.97
CA ILE A 156 5.41 -13.34 5.88
C ILE A 156 6.17 -14.64 5.68
N GLU A 157 6.32 -15.11 4.44
CA GLU A 157 6.89 -16.44 4.17
C GLU A 157 8.39 -16.40 3.83
N ARG A 158 8.94 -15.21 3.51
CA ARG A 158 10.35 -15.00 3.16
C ARG A 158 10.94 -15.97 2.10
N PRO A 159 10.24 -16.38 1.03
CA PRO A 159 10.77 -17.35 0.05
C PRO A 159 11.77 -16.73 -0.95
N GLY A 160 12.26 -15.51 -0.71
CA GLY A 160 13.05 -14.72 -1.66
C GLY A 160 12.20 -14.02 -2.72
N VAL A 161 12.84 -13.18 -3.56
CA VAL A 161 12.15 -12.33 -4.55
C VAL A 161 11.35 -13.16 -5.56
N PHE A 162 12.00 -14.06 -6.29
CA PHE A 162 11.33 -14.90 -7.29
C PHE A 162 10.37 -15.92 -6.67
N GLY A 163 10.71 -16.44 -5.48
CA GLY A 163 9.81 -17.32 -4.73
C GLY A 163 8.49 -16.63 -4.38
N SER A 164 8.54 -15.34 -4.02
CA SER A 164 7.37 -14.54 -3.67
C SER A 164 6.44 -14.29 -4.86
N LEU A 165 7.01 -14.09 -6.06
CA LEU A 165 6.25 -13.97 -7.31
C LEU A 165 5.54 -15.26 -7.67
N GLY A 166 6.24 -16.39 -7.58
CA GLY A 166 5.66 -17.72 -7.81
C GLY A 166 4.56 -18.05 -6.81
N ARG A 167 4.77 -17.69 -5.54
CA ARG A 167 3.80 -17.84 -4.46
C ARG A 167 2.54 -17.01 -4.70
N SER A 168 2.72 -15.74 -5.04
CA SER A 168 1.61 -14.83 -5.37
C SER A 168 0.77 -15.36 -6.52
N ARG A 169 1.41 -15.84 -7.60
CA ARG A 169 0.72 -16.45 -8.75
C ARG A 169 -0.09 -17.70 -8.36
N LYS A 170 0.43 -18.53 -7.44
CA LYS A 170 -0.27 -19.71 -6.92
C LYS A 170 -1.47 -19.30 -6.05
N LEU A 171 -1.35 -18.27 -5.21
CA LEU A 171 -2.44 -17.80 -4.37
C LEU A 171 -3.54 -17.10 -5.17
N THR A 172 -3.21 -16.36 -6.23
CA THR A 172 -4.20 -15.63 -7.05
C THR A 172 -4.88 -16.49 -8.13
N SER A 173 -4.41 -17.72 -8.39
CA SER A 173 -5.03 -18.61 -9.39
C SER A 173 -6.50 -18.92 -9.03
N GLY A 174 -7.39 -18.90 -10.03
CA GLY A 174 -8.83 -19.15 -9.83
C GLY A 174 -9.64 -17.97 -9.29
N HIS A 175 -9.01 -16.89 -8.78
CA HIS A 175 -9.70 -15.75 -8.16
C HIS A 175 -9.31 -14.39 -8.75
N ARG A 176 -8.74 -14.36 -9.95
CA ARG A 176 -8.21 -13.13 -10.58
C ARG A 176 -9.30 -12.08 -10.86
N TRP A 177 -10.48 -12.51 -11.27
CA TRP A 177 -11.61 -11.61 -11.55
C TRP A 177 -12.12 -10.91 -10.29
N PRO A 178 -12.37 -11.62 -9.16
CA PRO A 178 -12.68 -10.96 -7.90
C PRO A 178 -11.60 -9.99 -7.43
N ILE A 179 -10.33 -10.40 -7.49
CA ILE A 179 -9.20 -9.54 -7.11
C ILE A 179 -9.15 -8.28 -7.99
N PHE A 180 -9.38 -8.42 -9.30
CA PHE A 180 -9.44 -7.30 -10.23
C PHE A 180 -10.58 -6.34 -9.89
N GLY A 181 -11.79 -6.85 -9.67
CA GLY A 181 -12.94 -6.03 -9.27
C GLY A 181 -12.69 -5.27 -7.98
N LEU A 182 -12.08 -5.91 -6.99
CA LEU A 182 -11.70 -5.26 -5.73
C LEU A 182 -10.65 -4.17 -5.95
N LEU A 183 -9.65 -4.42 -6.79
CA LEU A 183 -8.62 -3.43 -7.15
C LEU A 183 -9.25 -2.21 -7.84
N VAL A 184 -10.23 -2.41 -8.73
CA VAL A 184 -10.99 -1.31 -9.34
C VAL A 184 -11.73 -0.50 -8.28
N VAL A 185 -12.41 -1.15 -7.33
CA VAL A 185 -13.10 -0.47 -6.22
C VAL A 185 -12.12 0.37 -5.39
N TYR A 186 -10.94 -0.17 -5.06
CA TYR A 186 -9.90 0.56 -4.35
C TYR A 186 -9.41 1.79 -5.14
N ILE A 187 -9.18 1.65 -6.45
CA ILE A 187 -8.77 2.77 -7.31
C ILE A 187 -9.84 3.86 -7.33
N VAL A 188 -11.11 3.48 -7.54
CA VAL A 188 -12.22 4.44 -7.55
C VAL A 188 -12.35 5.14 -6.20
N ALA A 189 -12.28 4.40 -5.09
CA ALA A 189 -12.32 4.99 -3.75
C ALA A 189 -11.16 5.97 -3.52
N TYR A 190 -9.95 5.60 -3.93
CA TYR A 190 -8.78 6.48 -3.85
C TYR A 190 -8.96 7.75 -4.70
N MET A 191 -9.48 7.63 -5.92
CA MET A 191 -9.76 8.79 -6.78
C MET A 191 -10.77 9.74 -6.12
N VAL A 192 -11.86 9.21 -5.57
CA VAL A 192 -12.87 10.02 -4.88
C VAL A 192 -12.25 10.73 -3.67
N ILE A 193 -11.51 10.03 -2.82
CA ILE A 193 -10.84 10.63 -1.65
C ILE A 193 -9.83 11.70 -2.10
N SER A 194 -9.05 11.43 -3.14
CA SER A 194 -8.08 12.38 -3.70
C SER A 194 -8.74 13.65 -4.21
N MET A 195 -9.86 13.53 -4.93
CA MET A 195 -10.63 14.67 -5.42
C MET A 195 -11.24 15.48 -4.27
N VAL A 196 -11.78 14.83 -3.24
CA VAL A 196 -12.35 15.51 -2.08
C VAL A 196 -11.28 16.25 -1.28
N VAL A 197 -10.20 15.56 -0.91
CA VAL A 197 -9.09 16.14 -0.13
C VAL A 197 -8.42 17.27 -0.90
N GLY A 198 -8.05 17.03 -2.16
CA GLY A 198 -7.42 18.04 -3.02
C GLY A 198 -8.35 19.22 -3.31
N GLY A 199 -9.65 18.97 -3.51
CA GLY A 199 -10.64 20.01 -3.74
C GLY A 199 -10.87 20.91 -2.53
N LEU A 200 -11.02 20.34 -1.34
CA LEU A 200 -11.21 21.10 -0.09
C LEU A 200 -9.97 21.94 0.25
N ILE A 201 -8.79 21.33 0.17
CA ILE A 201 -7.53 22.01 0.48
C ILE A 201 -7.22 23.09 -0.58
N GLY A 202 -7.47 22.80 -1.86
CA GLY A 202 -7.35 23.78 -2.95
C GLY A 202 -8.31 24.96 -2.79
N ALA A 203 -9.57 24.72 -2.44
CA ALA A 203 -10.55 25.78 -2.19
C ALA A 203 -10.14 26.68 -1.01
N ALA A 204 -9.66 26.09 0.10
CA ALA A 204 -9.15 26.84 1.24
C ALA A 204 -7.95 27.72 0.86
N ALA A 205 -7.08 27.22 -0.03
CA ALA A 205 -5.91 27.95 -0.48
C ALA A 205 -6.25 29.19 -1.33
N VAL A 206 -7.25 29.08 -2.20
CA VAL A 206 -7.73 30.18 -3.04
C VAL A 206 -8.34 31.30 -2.19
N ILE A 207 -9.06 30.95 -1.13
CA ILE A 207 -9.71 31.91 -0.23
C ILE A 207 -8.67 32.64 0.67
N GLY A 208 -7.58 31.96 1.06
CA GLY A 208 -6.73 32.42 2.16
C GLY A 208 -5.30 32.89 1.84
N GLY A 209 -4.69 32.55 0.70
CA GLY A 209 -3.21 32.65 0.59
C GLY A 209 -2.55 32.91 -0.77
N GLY A 210 -3.29 33.24 -1.82
CA GLY A 210 -2.69 33.48 -3.15
C GLY A 210 -1.86 32.29 -3.66
N ILE A 211 -0.90 32.53 -4.56
CA ILE A 211 -0.08 31.46 -5.18
C ILE A 211 0.72 30.67 -4.12
N GLY A 212 1.23 31.35 -3.07
CA GLY A 212 1.96 30.69 -1.98
C GLY A 212 1.07 29.76 -1.14
N GLY A 213 -0.16 30.18 -0.86
CA GLY A 213 -1.16 29.34 -0.18
C GLY A 213 -1.49 28.08 -0.98
N ILE A 214 -1.64 28.19 -2.31
CA ILE A 214 -1.91 27.05 -3.19
C ILE A 214 -0.77 26.03 -3.16
N MET A 215 0.48 26.48 -3.09
CA MET A 215 1.66 25.60 -3.03
C MET A 215 1.81 24.85 -1.70
N ILE A 216 1.52 25.52 -0.57
CA ILE A 216 1.51 24.88 0.75
C ILE A 216 0.36 23.87 0.82
N ALA A 217 -0.82 24.27 0.32
CA ALA A 217 -2.00 23.44 0.27
C ALA A 217 -1.81 22.18 -0.59
N SER A 218 -1.18 22.29 -1.76
CA SER A 218 -0.88 21.13 -2.61
C SER A 218 0.12 20.18 -1.96
N THR A 219 1.14 20.72 -1.28
CA THR A 219 2.12 19.92 -0.53
C THR A 219 1.47 19.16 0.64
N ALA A 220 0.63 19.84 1.42
CA ALA A 220 -0.13 19.22 2.50
C ALA A 220 -1.08 18.13 1.98
N SER A 221 -1.77 18.39 0.86
CA SER A 221 -2.65 17.42 0.21
C SER A 221 -1.90 16.14 -0.16
N ASN A 222 -0.73 16.28 -0.81
CA ASN A 222 0.09 15.14 -1.20
C ASN A 222 0.58 14.33 0.00
N ALA A 223 0.99 14.98 1.09
CA ALA A 223 1.44 14.31 2.30
C ALA A 223 0.31 13.49 2.95
N ILE A 224 -0.89 14.09 3.06
CA ILE A 224 -2.09 13.43 3.61
C ILE A 224 -2.49 12.24 2.73
N LEU A 225 -2.58 12.46 1.42
CA LEU A 225 -2.99 11.41 0.49
C LEU A 225 -2.01 10.25 0.46
N GLY A 226 -0.70 10.53 0.47
CA GLY A 226 0.35 9.49 0.51
C GLY A 226 0.29 8.65 1.78
N ALA A 227 0.05 9.27 2.93
CA ALA A 227 -0.12 8.57 4.20
C ALA A 227 -1.35 7.65 4.19
N ILE A 228 -2.50 8.18 3.77
CA ILE A 228 -3.77 7.44 3.69
C ILE A 228 -3.65 6.27 2.71
N SER A 229 -3.14 6.52 1.51
CA SER A 229 -3.02 5.50 0.47
C SER A 229 -2.04 4.40 0.86
N GLY A 230 -0.92 4.76 1.50
CA GLY A 230 0.10 3.81 1.94
C GLY A 230 -0.46 2.77 2.89
N VAL A 231 -1.25 3.19 3.89
CA VAL A 231 -1.87 2.29 4.86
C VAL A 231 -3.02 1.50 4.24
N LEU A 232 -3.96 2.16 3.55
CA LEU A 232 -5.13 1.47 2.98
C LEU A 232 -4.75 0.42 1.95
N LEU A 233 -3.82 0.73 1.04
CA LEU A 233 -3.40 -0.22 0.01
C LEU A 233 -2.61 -1.39 0.63
N SER A 234 -1.72 -1.12 1.58
CA SER A 234 -0.95 -2.19 2.21
C SER A 234 -1.82 -3.11 3.08
N ALA A 235 -2.72 -2.56 3.88
CA ALA A 235 -3.69 -3.34 4.66
C ALA A 235 -4.67 -4.10 3.75
N GLY A 236 -5.12 -3.48 2.65
CA GLY A 236 -5.99 -4.10 1.65
C GLY A 236 -5.32 -5.29 0.97
N VAL A 237 -4.09 -5.11 0.49
CA VAL A 237 -3.29 -6.19 -0.12
C VAL A 237 -3.00 -7.32 0.87
N ALA A 238 -2.69 -6.99 2.13
CA ALA A 238 -2.49 -7.98 3.18
C ALA A 238 -3.78 -8.76 3.50
N SER A 239 -4.94 -8.09 3.48
CA SER A 239 -6.24 -8.73 3.68
C SER A 239 -6.61 -9.65 2.51
N ILE A 240 -6.30 -9.27 1.26
CA ILE A 240 -6.42 -10.16 0.09
C ILE A 240 -5.53 -11.40 0.26
N TYR A 241 -4.29 -11.21 0.71
CA TYR A 241 -3.35 -12.32 0.96
C TYR A 241 -3.89 -13.28 2.03
N TYR A 242 -4.38 -12.75 3.15
CA TYR A 242 -4.96 -13.56 4.22
C TYR A 242 -6.17 -14.35 3.72
N GLU A 243 -7.10 -13.69 3.01
CA GLU A 243 -8.30 -14.34 2.47
C GLU A 243 -7.95 -15.48 1.51
N LEU A 244 -6.99 -15.25 0.60
CA LEU A 244 -6.56 -16.29 -0.33
C LEU A 244 -5.92 -17.49 0.39
N ARG A 245 -5.22 -17.27 1.51
CA ARG A 245 -4.69 -18.36 2.34
C ARG A 245 -5.77 -19.07 3.14
N VAL A 246 -6.78 -18.37 3.64
CA VAL A 246 -7.94 -19.01 4.28
C VAL A 246 -8.64 -19.94 3.29
N ILE A 247 -8.90 -19.47 2.06
CA ILE A 247 -9.60 -20.25 1.02
C ILE A 247 -8.76 -21.44 0.53
N LYS A 248 -7.46 -21.25 0.31
CA LYS A 248 -6.61 -22.28 -0.34
C LYS A 248 -5.89 -23.21 0.62
N GLU A 249 -5.63 -22.76 1.84
CA GLU A 249 -4.75 -23.45 2.78
C GLU A 249 -5.44 -23.74 4.11
N GLY A 250 -6.69 -23.29 4.29
CA GLY A 250 -7.46 -23.57 5.49
C GLY A 250 -6.86 -22.96 6.76
N VAL A 251 -6.06 -21.89 6.63
CA VAL A 251 -5.35 -21.25 7.76
C VAL A 251 -6.31 -20.81 8.88
N GLY A 252 -7.58 -20.52 8.58
CA GLY A 252 -8.62 -20.23 9.58
C GLY A 252 -9.32 -21.45 10.19
N ALA A 253 -9.24 -22.63 9.58
CA ALA A 253 -9.88 -23.86 10.07
C ALA A 253 -9.06 -24.53 11.19
N ALA A 254 -7.74 -24.40 11.17
CA ALA A 254 -6.85 -24.91 12.22
C ALA A 254 -7.09 -24.20 13.58
N GLN A 255 -7.49 -22.93 13.57
CA GLN A 255 -7.84 -22.17 14.78
C GLN A 255 -9.22 -22.53 15.34
N LEU A 256 -10.20 -22.84 14.50
CA LEU A 256 -11.49 -23.36 14.95
C LEU A 256 -11.31 -24.73 15.62
N ALA A 257 -10.46 -25.61 15.06
CA ALA A 257 -10.16 -26.90 15.66
C ALA A 257 -9.47 -26.78 17.04
N ALA A 258 -8.58 -25.79 17.23
CA ALA A 258 -7.87 -25.58 18.50
C ALA A 258 -8.71 -24.97 19.63
N VAL A 259 -9.93 -24.48 19.35
CA VAL A 259 -10.88 -24.00 20.38
C VAL A 259 -11.77 -25.14 20.89
N PHE A 260 -11.83 -26.25 20.14
CA PHE A 260 -12.65 -27.42 20.48
C PHE A 260 -11.84 -28.58 21.09
N ASP A 261 -10.55 -28.37 21.35
CA ASP A 261 -9.63 -29.31 22.04
C ASP A 261 -9.20 -28.70 23.38
#